data_AF-A0A072N1F1-F1
#
_entry.id   AF-A0A072N1F1-F1
#
_cell.length_a   1.000
_cell.length_b   1.000
_cell.length_c   1.000
_cell.angle_alpha   90.00
_cell.angle_beta   90.00
_cell.angle_gamma   90.00
#
_symmetry.space_group_name_H-M   'P 1'
#
loop_
_entity.id
_entity.type
_entity.pdbx_description
1 polymer ?
#
loop_
_entity_poly.entity_id
_entity_poly.type
_entity_poly.pdbx_seq_one_letter_code
_entity_poly.pdbx_strand_id
1 'polypeptide(L)'
;MTLSTLFWLFVAATSIWYWWRAKAIKDFVLQAAKQYCETMDVMLLDDAVYLRGLWFKRDPEGKLRVWRRFLFDFTSTGEERYTGRVIMLGQRILHMELEPHRF
;
A
#
# COMPACT_ATOMS: atom_id res chain seq x y z
N MET A 1 9.97 -0.68 39.19
CA MET A 1 9.38 -0.39 37.87
C MET A 1 8.20 0.55 38.08
N THR A 2 8.25 1.79 37.59
CA THR A 2 7.13 2.74 37.76
C THR A 2 6.10 2.55 36.66
N LEU A 3 4.84 2.90 36.93
CA LEU A 3 3.75 2.87 35.93
C LEU A 3 4.11 3.67 34.66
N SER A 4 4.81 4.79 34.85
CA SER A 4 5.31 5.65 33.76
C SER A 4 6.26 4.88 32.82
N THR A 5 7.22 4.12 33.37
CA THR A 5 8.13 3.32 32.55
C THR A 5 7.38 2.27 31.73
N LEU A 6 6.38 1.61 32.33
CA LEU A 6 5.58 0.61 31.63
C LEU A 6 4.76 1.22 30.49
N PHE A 7 4.17 2.40 30.72
CA PHE A 7 3.42 3.14 29.71
C PHE A 7 4.29 3.47 28.48
N TRP A 8 5.48 4.03 28.69
CA TRP A 8 6.37 4.38 27.58
C TRP A 8 6.87 3.15 26.82
N LEU A 9 7.17 2.05 27.50
CA LEU A 9 7.53 0.80 26.86
C LEU A 9 6.39 0.26 25.99
N PHE A 10 5.16 0.33 26.47
CA PHE A 10 3.99 -0.09 25.69
C PHE A 10 3.79 0.77 24.43
N VAL A 11 3.92 2.09 24.56
CA VAL A 11 3.84 3.02 23.41
C VAL A 11 4.96 2.74 22.39
N ALA A 12 6.19 2.53 22.86
CA ALA A 12 7.31 2.20 21.98
C ALA A 12 7.10 0.86 21.26
N ALA A 13 6.70 -0.18 21.98
CA ALA A 13 6.47 -1.51 21.42
C ALA A 13 5.34 -1.49 20.38
N THR A 14 4.22 -0.84 20.68
CA THR A 14 3.08 -0.71 19.74
C THR A 14 3.44 0.13 18.52
N SER A 15 4.24 1.18 18.68
CA SER A 15 4.72 2.01 17.56
C SER A 15 5.66 1.23 16.63
N ILE A 16 6.62 0.49 17.19
CA ILE A 16 7.54 -0.36 16.42
C ILE A 16 6.75 -1.44 15.68
N TRP A 17 5.84 -2.12 16.38
CA TRP A 17 4.98 -3.14 15.79
C TRP A 17 4.13 -2.59 14.64
N TYR A 18 3.50 -1.43 14.85
CA TYR A 18 2.71 -0.76 13.82
C TYR A 18 3.57 -0.40 12.61
N TRP A 19 4.77 0.11 12.83
CA TRP A 19 5.68 0.48 11.75
C TRP A 19 6.13 -0.74 10.93
N TRP A 20 6.48 -1.85 11.57
CA TRP A 20 6.79 -3.11 10.88
C TRP A 20 5.61 -3.63 10.07
N ARG A 21 4.39 -3.59 10.62
CA ARG A 21 3.18 -3.97 9.87
C ARG A 21 2.94 -3.07 8.66
N ALA A 22 3.19 -1.77 8.79
CA ALA A 22 3.08 -0.83 7.68
C ALA A 22 4.10 -1.11 6.58
N LYS A 23 5.36 -1.41 6.94
CA LYS A 23 6.40 -1.82 5.96
C LYS A 23 6.01 -3.10 5.21
N ALA A 24 5.61 -4.15 5.92
CA ALA A 24 5.20 -5.41 5.30
C ALA A 24 4.03 -5.23 4.30
N ILE A 25 3.07 -4.35 4.62
CA ILE A 25 1.98 -4.02 3.68
C ILE A 25 2.51 -3.26 2.46
N LYS A 26 3.41 -2.29 2.67
CA LYS A 26 4.01 -1.52 1.58
C LYS A 26 4.78 -2.42 0.62
N ASP A 27 5.59 -3.34 1.15
CA ASP A 27 6.38 -4.28 0.35
C ASP A 27 5.48 -5.25 -0.43
N PHE A 28 4.40 -5.73 0.19
CA PHE A 28 3.39 -6.55 -0.49
C PHE A 28 2.73 -5.81 -1.65
N VAL A 29 2.35 -4.54 -1.45
CA VAL A 29 1.76 -3.71 -2.51
C VAL A 29 2.74 -3.40 -3.62
N LEU A 30 4.01 -3.14 -3.29
CA LEU A 30 5.06 -2.92 -4.27
C LEU A 30 5.24 -4.15 -5.17
N GLN A 31 5.31 -5.34 -4.57
CA GLN A 31 5.43 -6.57 -5.34
C GLN A 31 4.22 -6.81 -6.24
N ALA A 32 3.00 -6.54 -5.76
CA ALA A 32 1.80 -6.66 -6.56
C ALA A 32 1.76 -5.62 -7.70
N ALA A 33 2.21 -4.40 -7.46
CA ALA A 33 2.30 -3.36 -8.50
C ALA A 33 3.31 -3.74 -9.59
N LYS A 34 4.48 -4.28 -9.22
CA LYS A 34 5.47 -4.81 -10.19
C LYS A 34 4.86 -5.87 -11.10
N GLN A 35 4.25 -6.89 -10.50
CA GLN A 35 3.61 -7.98 -11.23
C GLN A 35 2.50 -7.46 -12.14
N TYR A 36 1.71 -6.49 -11.67
CA TYR A 36 0.65 -5.91 -12.47
C TYR A 36 1.18 -5.12 -13.66
N CYS A 37 2.24 -4.32 -13.47
CA CYS A 37 2.94 -3.63 -14.57
C CYS A 37 3.50 -4.63 -15.59
N GLU A 38 4.17 -5.69 -15.14
CA GLU A 38 4.69 -6.76 -16.01
C GLU A 38 3.57 -7.42 -16.82
N THR A 39 2.41 -7.70 -16.22
CA THR A 39 1.26 -8.27 -16.95
C THR A 39 0.63 -7.32 -17.98
N MET A 40 0.84 -6.02 -17.83
CA MET A 40 0.32 -4.98 -18.71
C MET A 40 1.36 -4.47 -19.71
N ASP A 41 2.55 -5.08 -19.75
CA ASP A 41 3.68 -4.69 -20.61
C ASP A 41 4.10 -3.22 -20.42
N VAL A 42 4.07 -2.74 -19.17
CA VAL A 42 4.54 -1.41 -18.77
C VAL A 42 5.60 -1.50 -17.68
N MET A 43 6.37 -0.43 -17.50
CA MET A 43 7.47 -0.38 -16.53
C MET A 43 7.10 0.42 -15.29
N LEU A 44 7.31 -0.16 -14.10
CA LEU A 44 7.25 0.57 -12.84
C LEU A 44 8.45 1.53 -12.72
N LEU A 45 8.21 2.82 -12.52
CA LEU A 45 9.23 3.85 -12.73
C LEU A 45 10.13 4.11 -11.52
N ASP A 46 9.55 4.22 -10.32
CA ASP A 46 10.29 4.62 -9.10
C ASP A 46 10.64 3.44 -8.18
N ASP A 47 10.31 2.21 -8.58
CA ASP A 47 10.32 1.02 -7.72
C ASP A 47 9.69 1.28 -6.33
N ALA A 48 8.60 2.05 -6.34
CA ALA A 48 8.00 2.55 -5.12
C ALA A 48 6.48 2.66 -5.24
N VAL A 49 5.83 2.47 -4.09
CA VAL A 49 4.40 2.74 -3.89
C VAL A 49 4.25 3.74 -2.76
N TYR A 50 3.24 4.61 -2.83
CA TYR A 50 2.98 5.62 -1.82
C TYR A 50 1.53 5.56 -1.34
N LEU A 51 1.35 5.58 -0.02
CA LEU A 51 0.03 5.56 0.60
C LEU A 51 -0.65 6.91 0.38
N ARG A 52 -1.78 6.93 -0.34
CA ARG A 52 -2.56 8.15 -0.61
C ARG A 52 -3.88 8.23 0.14
N GLY A 53 -4.38 7.12 0.66
CA GLY A 53 -5.62 7.13 1.43
C GLY A 53 -5.67 6.02 2.47
N LEU A 54 -6.20 6.33 3.64
CA LEU A 54 -6.40 5.41 4.75
C LEU A 54 -7.79 5.66 5.34
N TRP A 55 -8.61 4.63 5.46
CA TRP A 55 -9.94 4.72 6.07
C TRP A 55 -10.32 3.43 6.79
N PHE A 56 -11.35 3.46 7.63
CA PHE A 56 -11.95 2.25 8.19
C PHE A 56 -13.24 1.93 7.44
N LYS A 57 -13.34 0.71 6.90
CA LYS A 57 -14.55 0.23 6.21
C LYS A 57 -14.92 -1.16 6.72
N ARG A 58 -16.21 -1.49 6.70
CA ARG A 58 -16.66 -2.85 6.99
C ARG A 58 -16.48 -3.72 5.74
N ASP A 59 -15.98 -4.94 5.93
CA ASP A 59 -15.98 -5.95 4.88
C ASP A 59 -17.38 -6.59 4.73
N PRO A 60 -17.61 -7.45 3.71
CA PRO A 60 -18.90 -8.11 3.52
C PRO A 60 -19.35 -8.98 4.70
N GLU A 61 -18.43 -9.39 5.58
CA GLU A 61 -18.73 -10.13 6.82
C GLU A 61 -19.06 -9.17 8.00
N GLY A 62 -19.09 -7.86 7.75
CA GLY A 62 -19.37 -6.83 8.75
C GLY A 62 -18.17 -6.46 9.64
N LYS A 63 -17.00 -7.07 9.45
CA LYS A 63 -15.81 -6.81 10.27
C LYS A 63 -15.16 -5.50 9.87
N LEU A 64 -14.74 -4.71 10.85
CA LEU A 64 -14.02 -3.46 10.59
C LEU A 64 -12.61 -3.76 10.07
N ARG A 65 -12.30 -3.27 8.87
CA ARG A 65 -11.02 -3.43 8.20
C ARG A 65 -10.45 -2.06 7.81
N VAL A 66 -9.14 -2.01 7.71
CA VAL A 66 -8.45 -0.81 7.24
C VAL A 66 -8.42 -0.81 5.72
N TRP A 67 -9.11 0.14 5.12
CA TRP A 67 -9.06 0.42 3.70
C TRP A 67 -7.83 1.29 3.38
N ARG A 68 -7.08 0.92 2.34
CA ARG A 68 -5.88 1.65 1.90
C ARG A 68 -5.93 1.89 0.41
N ARG A 69 -5.51 3.07 -0.02
CA ARG A 69 -5.21 3.37 -1.42
C ARG A 69 -3.75 3.70 -1.54
N PHE A 70 -3.04 2.89 -2.31
CA PHE A 70 -1.68 3.17 -2.74
C PHE A 70 -1.70 3.65 -4.18
N LEU A 71 -0.72 4.47 -4.50
CA LEU A 71 -0.42 4.91 -5.86
C LEU A 71 1.03 4.53 -6.18
N PHE A 72 1.32 4.40 -7.46
CA PHE A 72 2.65 4.15 -7.99
C PHE A 72 2.77 4.78 -9.36
N ASP A 73 3.99 5.06 -9.81
CA ASP A 73 4.23 5.68 -11.09
C ASP A 73 4.80 4.66 -12.07
N PHE A 74 4.28 4.67 -13.29
CA PHE A 74 4.68 3.75 -14.36
C PHE A 74 4.87 4.48 -15.68
N THR A 75 5.47 3.81 -16.66
CA THR A 75 5.66 4.32 -18.01
C THR A 75 5.48 3.21 -19.04
N SER A 76 4.90 3.54 -20.19
CA SER A 76 4.74 2.60 -21.32
C SER A 76 5.95 2.60 -22.26
N THR A 77 6.50 3.80 -22.54
CA THR A 77 7.59 3.99 -23.52
C THR A 77 8.89 4.53 -22.91
N GLY A 78 8.89 4.88 -21.62
CA GLY A 78 10.03 5.50 -20.93
C GLY A 78 10.01 7.04 -20.92
N GLU A 79 9.17 7.67 -21.74
CA GLU A 79 9.13 9.14 -21.84
C GLU A 79 8.04 9.77 -20.95
N GLU A 80 6.84 9.18 -20.95
CA GLU A 80 5.69 9.70 -20.20
C GLU A 80 5.50 8.94 -18.89
N ARG A 81 5.27 9.69 -17.80
CA ARG A 81 4.94 9.16 -16.48
C ARG A 81 3.42 9.16 -16.29
N TYR A 82 2.90 8.00 -15.94
CA TYR A 82 1.49 7.76 -15.64
C TYR A 82 1.35 7.23 -14.21
N THR A 83 0.16 7.35 -13.62
CA THR A 83 -0.09 6.87 -12.26
C THR A 83 -0.97 5.61 -12.26
N GLY A 84 -0.51 4.58 -11.57
CA GLY A 84 -1.29 3.40 -11.22
C GLY A 84 -1.79 3.47 -9.78
N ARG A 85 -2.85 2.72 -9.48
CA ARG A 85 -3.45 2.68 -8.13
C ARG A 85 -3.76 1.27 -7.69
N VAL A 86 -3.55 1.00 -6.40
CA VAL A 86 -3.90 -0.24 -5.71
C VAL A 86 -4.84 0.07 -4.56
N ILE A 87 -6.02 -0.54 -4.57
CA ILE A 87 -7.02 -0.42 -3.51
C ILE A 87 -7.00 -1.70 -2.67
N MET A 88 -6.90 -1.54 -1.36
CA MET A 88 -6.90 -2.65 -0.41
C MET A 88 -7.97 -2.50 0.67
N LEU A 89 -8.40 -3.64 1.21
CA LEU A 89 -9.17 -3.72 2.44
C LEU A 89 -8.57 -4.81 3.35
N GLY A 90 -8.05 -4.39 4.51
CA GLY A 90 -7.26 -5.25 5.38
C GLY A 90 -5.93 -5.62 4.71
N GLN A 91 -5.76 -6.91 4.43
CA GLN A 91 -4.58 -7.49 3.76
C GLN A 91 -4.89 -7.95 2.33
N ARG A 92 -6.10 -7.67 1.82
CA ARG A 92 -6.52 -8.09 0.47
C ARG A 92 -6.50 -6.90 -0.47
N ILE A 93 -5.98 -7.11 -1.67
CA ILE A 93 -6.15 -6.19 -2.80
C ILE A 93 -7.56 -6.40 -3.33
N LEU A 94 -8.32 -5.31 -3.41
CA LEU A 94 -9.66 -5.29 -4.00
C LEU A 94 -9.61 -4.95 -5.48
N HIS A 95 -8.73 -4.03 -5.86
CA HIS A 95 -8.67 -3.51 -7.21
C HIS A 95 -7.29 -2.92 -7.54
N MET A 96 -6.89 -3.03 -8.80
CA MET A 96 -5.71 -2.38 -9.36
C MET A 96 -6.07 -1.78 -10.71
N GLU A 97 -5.59 -0.57 -10.97
CA GLU A 97 -5.85 0.14 -12.23
C GLU A 97 -4.63 0.95 -12.63
N LEU A 98 -4.43 1.04 -13.95
CA LEU A 98 -3.51 1.98 -14.58
C LEU A 98 -4.31 3.12 -15.19
N GLU A 99 -3.78 4.33 -15.15
CA GLU A 99 -4.31 5.42 -15.97
C GLU A 99 -4.22 5.07 -17.46
N PRO A 100 -5.10 5.63 -18.30
CA PRO A 100 -4.98 5.50 -19.75
C PRO A 100 -3.62 6.00 -20.21
N HIS A 101 -2.89 5.14 -20.90
CA HIS A 101 -1.53 5.39 -21.37
C HIS A 101 -1.42 5.09 -22.87
N ARG A 102 -0.46 5.75 -23.52
CA ARG A 102 -0.15 5.54 -24.93
C ARG A 102 0.81 4.35 -25.05
N PHE A 103 0.44 3.39 -25.90
CA PHE A 103 1.30 2.29 -26.34
C PHE A 103 2.22 2.75 -27.48
#